data_AF-A0A2I0F2B2-F1
#
_entry.id   AF-A0A2I0F2B2-F1
#
_cell.length_a   1.000
_cell.length_b   1.000
_cell.length_c   1.000
_cell.angle_alpha   90.00
_cell.angle_beta   90.00
_cell.angle_gamma   90.00
#
_symmetry.space_group_name_H-M   'P 1'
#
loop_
_entity.id
_entity.type
_entity.pdbx_description
1 polymer ?
#
loop_
_entity_poly.entity_id
_entity_poly.type
_entity_poly.pdbx_seq_one_letter_code
_entity_poly.pdbx_strand_id
1 'polypeptide(L)'
;MGQLKLSARIRRQKYRSYKGQCGVIAKNRIKRRFRAKAPNRRWFTDITEFKVGEDKLYLSPILDCFNNEIISYTLSRRPVYDLVKQML
;
A
#
# COMPACT_ATOMS: atom_id res chain seq x y z
N MET A 1 19.98 -45.39 4.17
CA MET A 1 20.29 -44.55 5.35
C MET A 1 19.64 -45.14 6.60
N GLY A 2 20.07 -46.32 7.06
CA GLY A 2 19.33 -47.08 8.07
C GLY A 2 20.15 -48.07 8.88
N GLN A 3 21.45 -47.80 9.13
CA GLN A 3 22.32 -48.77 9.82
C GLN A 3 23.06 -48.22 11.05
N LEU A 4 23.03 -46.90 11.32
CA LEU A 4 23.83 -46.29 12.41
C LEU A 4 23.02 -45.54 13.50
N LYS A 5 21.68 -45.48 13.46
CA LYS A 5 20.83 -44.75 14.44
C LYS A 5 21.31 -43.33 14.80
N LEU A 6 22.06 -42.68 13.91
CA LEU A 6 22.58 -41.33 14.13
C LEU A 6 21.42 -40.33 13.95
N SER A 7 21.09 -39.60 15.01
CA SER A 7 20.14 -38.49 14.95
C SER A 7 20.85 -37.19 15.32
N ALA A 8 20.77 -36.20 14.43
CA ALA A 8 21.27 -34.85 14.72
C ALA A 8 20.17 -34.07 15.43
N ARG A 9 20.47 -33.48 16.59
CA ARG A 9 19.53 -32.62 17.34
C ARG A 9 19.51 -31.22 16.71
N ILE A 10 18.86 -31.10 15.56
CA ILE A 10 18.74 -29.83 14.82
C ILE A 10 17.68 -28.96 15.51
N ARG A 11 18.07 -27.79 16.02
CA ARG A 11 17.11 -26.80 16.55
C ARG A 11 16.28 -26.26 15.38
N ARG A 12 14.96 -26.46 15.40
CA ARG A 12 14.05 -25.88 14.41
C ARG A 12 14.20 -24.35 14.43
N GLN A 13 14.68 -23.79 13.33
CA GLN A 13 14.72 -22.34 13.12
C GLN A 13 13.35 -21.86 12.65
N LYS A 14 12.88 -20.71 13.15
CA LYS A 14 11.65 -20.09 12.64
C LYS A 14 11.88 -19.64 11.19
N TYR A 15 10.90 -19.89 10.34
CA TYR A 15 10.93 -19.42 8.96
C TYR A 15 11.10 -17.90 8.89
N ARG A 16 11.96 -17.43 7.97
CA ARG A 16 12.19 -16.01 7.68
C ARG A 16 12.17 -15.81 6.16
N SER A 17 11.10 -15.22 5.65
CA SER A 17 10.95 -14.89 4.21
C SER A 17 11.80 -13.70 3.77
N TYR A 18 12.31 -12.91 4.71
CA TYR A 18 13.14 -11.75 4.43
C TYR A 18 14.48 -12.17 3.83
N LYS A 19 14.65 -11.97 2.52
CA LYS A 19 15.86 -12.31 1.75
C LYS A 19 17.00 -11.30 1.91
N GLY A 20 16.88 -10.33 2.83
CA GLY A 20 17.78 -9.17 2.88
C GLY A 20 17.28 -8.04 1.99
N GLN A 21 18.13 -7.02 1.81
CA GLN A 21 17.86 -5.93 0.90
C GLN A 21 18.00 -6.43 -0.55
N CYS A 22 16.88 -6.60 -1.23
CA CYS A 22 16.82 -6.95 -2.64
C CYS A 22 16.51 -5.71 -3.48
N GLY A 23 17.35 -5.43 -4.48
CA GLY A 23 17.16 -4.32 -5.43
C GLY A 23 17.51 -2.93 -4.90
N VAL A 24 17.21 -1.91 -5.72
CA VAL A 24 17.46 -0.50 -5.40
C VAL A 24 16.27 0.06 -4.62
N ILE A 25 16.53 0.55 -3.41
CA ILE A 25 15.52 1.25 -2.61
C ILE A 25 15.37 2.68 -3.15
N ALA A 26 14.18 3.03 -3.63
CA ALA A 26 13.87 4.39 -4.04
C ALA A 26 13.97 5.38 -2.86
N LYS A 27 14.47 6.59 -3.14
CA LYS A 27 14.56 7.65 -2.12
C LYS A 27 13.16 8.03 -1.62
N ASN A 28 12.96 7.99 -0.30
CA ASN A 28 11.73 8.49 0.33
C ASN A 28 11.64 10.02 0.21
N ARG A 29 10.90 10.52 -0.78
CA ARG A 29 10.71 11.96 -1.03
C ARG A 29 9.76 12.62 -0.03
N ILE A 30 8.79 11.87 0.50
CA ILE A 30 7.76 12.42 1.39
C ILE A 30 8.28 12.57 2.82
N LYS A 31 9.11 11.63 3.31
CA LYS A 31 9.64 11.62 4.69
C LYS A 31 8.56 11.87 5.76
N ARG A 32 7.37 11.28 5.57
CA ARG A 32 6.16 11.50 6.40
C ARG A 32 5.73 12.97 6.56
N ARG A 33 6.14 13.85 5.63
CA ARG A 33 5.73 15.26 5.60
C ARG A 33 4.41 15.38 4.84
N PHE A 34 3.32 15.18 5.57
CA PHE A 34 1.96 15.16 5.02
C PHE A 34 1.33 16.54 4.84
N ARG A 35 2.05 17.62 5.18
CA ARG A 35 1.59 19.00 5.00
C ARG A 35 2.41 19.73 3.95
N ALA A 36 1.74 20.43 3.03
CA ALA A 36 2.34 21.32 2.05
C ALA A 36 2.30 22.78 2.51
N LYS A 37 3.21 23.63 1.99
CA LYS A 37 3.23 25.07 2.27
C LYS A 37 2.35 25.90 1.34
N ALA A 38 1.91 25.31 0.23
CA ALA A 38 1.10 25.94 -0.81
C ALA A 38 0.27 24.86 -1.53
N PRO A 39 -0.85 25.23 -2.18
CA PRO A 39 -1.65 24.31 -2.98
C PRO A 39 -0.84 23.58 -4.06
N ASN A 40 -1.31 22.41 -4.47
CA ASN A 40 -0.79 21.63 -5.62
C ASN A 40 0.71 21.28 -5.55
N ARG A 41 1.29 21.23 -4.35
CA ARG A 41 2.69 20.81 -4.17
C ARG A 41 2.83 19.32 -3.94
N ARG A 42 1.81 18.71 -3.32
CA ARG A 42 1.74 17.28 -3.02
C ARG A 42 0.28 16.88 -3.03
N TRP A 43 0.00 15.80 -3.73
CA TRP A 43 -1.29 15.15 -3.69
C TRP A 43 -1.14 13.77 -3.07
N PHE A 44 -2.12 13.41 -2.25
CA PHE A 44 -2.24 12.06 -1.74
C PHE A 44 -3.52 11.45 -2.28
N THR A 45 -3.50 10.14 -2.41
CA THR A 45 -4.65 9.37 -2.81
C THR A 45 -4.74 8.15 -1.92
N ASP A 46 -5.97 7.70 -1.69
CA ASP A 46 -6.28 6.49 -0.98
C ASP A 46 -7.37 5.73 -1.74
N ILE A 47 -7.62 4.48 -1.37
CA ILE A 47 -8.80 3.74 -1.84
C ILE A 47 -9.55 3.26 -0.61
N THR A 48 -10.75 3.81 -0.40
CA THR A 48 -11.59 3.48 0.74
C THR A 48 -12.79 2.66 0.27
N GLU A 49 -13.00 1.49 0.88
CA GLU A 49 -14.21 0.67 0.70
C GLU A 49 -15.30 1.14 1.69
N PHE A 50 -16.52 1.29 1.20
CA PHE A 50 -17.71 1.51 2.04
C PHE A 50 -18.88 0.67 1.54
N LYS A 51 -19.74 0.29 2.48
CA LYS A 51 -20.93 -0.53 2.21
C LYS A 51 -22.11 0.39 1.93
N VAL A 52 -22.82 0.14 0.83
CA VAL A 52 -24.03 0.86 0.43
C VAL A 52 -25.14 -0.18 0.24
N GLY A 53 -25.99 -0.33 1.26
CA GLY A 53 -26.97 -1.42 1.28
C GLY A 53 -26.28 -2.79 1.29
N GLU A 54 -26.57 -3.61 0.29
CA GLU A 54 -25.93 -4.92 0.10
C GLU A 54 -24.66 -4.85 -0.77
N ASP A 55 -24.43 -3.72 -1.43
CA ASP A 55 -23.32 -3.53 -2.35
C ASP A 55 -22.08 -2.95 -1.65
N LYS A 56 -20.91 -3.21 -2.24
CA LYS A 56 -19.65 -2.55 -1.91
C LYS A 56 -19.33 -1.46 -2.92
N LEU A 57 -18.92 -0.30 -2.43
CA LEU A 57 -18.44 0.80 -3.26
C LEU A 57 -17.04 1.22 -2.81
N TYR A 58 -16.19 1.51 -3.78
CA TYR A 58 -14.81 1.94 -3.58
C TYR A 58 -14.70 3.38 -4.06
N LEU A 59 -14.23 4.26 -3.19
CA LEU A 59 -13.89 5.64 -3.51
C LEU A 59 -12.38 5.74 -3.57
N SER A 60 -11.88 6.29 -4.67
CA SER A 60 -10.53 6.79 -4.73
C SER A 60 -10.61 8.31 -4.84
N PRO A 61 -10.16 9.06 -3.83
CA PRO A 61 -10.02 10.51 -3.91
C PRO A 61 -8.55 10.92 -4.12
N ILE A 62 -8.35 12.12 -4.66
CA ILE A 62 -7.08 12.85 -4.67
C ILE A 62 -7.22 14.06 -3.75
N LEU A 63 -6.38 14.14 -2.73
CA LEU A 63 -6.40 15.14 -1.67
C LEU A 63 -5.18 16.07 -1.78
N ASP A 64 -5.41 17.38 -1.71
CA ASP A 64 -4.34 18.38 -1.58
C ASP A 64 -3.83 18.43 -0.14
N CYS A 65 -2.52 18.24 0.03
CA CYS A 65 -1.86 18.28 1.34
C CYS A 65 -1.77 19.68 1.96
N PHE A 66 -2.20 20.73 1.25
CA PHE A 66 -2.21 22.09 1.76
C PHE A 66 -3.42 22.37 2.67
N ASN A 67 -4.61 22.12 2.14
CA ASN A 67 -5.90 22.44 2.77
C ASN A 67 -6.83 21.23 2.95
N ASN A 68 -6.39 20.02 2.57
CA ASN A 68 -7.16 18.78 2.58
C ASN A 68 -8.38 18.78 1.65
N GLU A 69 -8.42 19.65 0.64
CA GLU A 69 -9.47 19.62 -0.37
C GLU A 69 -9.34 18.40 -1.29
N ILE A 70 -10.47 17.83 -1.67
CA ILE A 70 -10.54 16.77 -2.68
C ILE A 70 -10.53 17.44 -4.05
N ILE A 71 -9.48 17.20 -4.83
CA ILE A 71 -9.29 17.78 -6.17
C ILE A 71 -10.00 16.93 -7.23
N SER A 72 -9.99 15.61 -7.06
CA SER A 72 -10.58 14.65 -7.99
C SER A 72 -11.00 13.41 -7.23
N TYR A 73 -11.99 12.68 -7.76
CA TYR A 73 -12.38 11.40 -7.21
C TYR A 73 -13.01 10.49 -8.26
N THR A 74 -12.97 9.19 -8.01
CA THR A 74 -13.67 8.19 -8.83
C THR A 74 -14.30 7.14 -7.92
N LEU A 75 -15.45 6.63 -8.36
CA LEU A 75 -16.21 5.59 -7.68
C LEU A 75 -16.30 4.34 -8.55
N SER A 76 -16.20 3.17 -7.94
CA SER A 76 -16.41 1.89 -8.61
C SER A 76 -16.96 0.85 -7.63
N ARG A 77 -17.73 -0.12 -8.16
CA ARG A 77 -18.18 -1.28 -7.38
C ARG A 77 -17.08 -2.33 -7.18
N ARG A 78 -15.91 -2.15 -7.81
CA ARG A 78 -14.76 -3.07 -7.74
C ARG A 78 -13.44 -2.31 -7.56
N PRO A 79 -12.47 -2.86 -6.82
CA PRO A 79 -11.15 -2.23 -6.63
C PRO A 79 -10.26 -2.49 -7.84
N VAL A 80 -10.50 -1.77 -8.93
CA VAL A 80 -9.78 -1.91 -10.20
C VAL A 80 -8.81 -0.75 -10.44
N TYR A 81 -7.77 -0.97 -11.26
CA TYR A 81 -6.78 0.05 -11.58
C TYR A 81 -7.38 1.33 -12.19
N ASP A 82 -8.50 1.21 -12.89
CA ASP A 82 -9.21 2.34 -13.49
C ASP A 82 -9.64 3.39 -12.47
N LEU A 83 -9.86 3.01 -11.19
CA LEU A 83 -10.11 3.97 -10.10
C LEU A 83 -9.01 5.02 -10.00
N VAL A 84 -7.75 4.63 -10.20
CA VAL A 84 -6.60 5.53 -10.11
C VAL A 84 -6.36 6.23 -11.45
N LYS A 85 -6.49 5.48 -12.54
CA LYS A 85 -6.19 5.98 -13.89
C LYS A 85 -7.12 7.12 -14.31
N GLN A 86 -8.39 7.09 -13.93
CA GLN A 86 -9.39 8.08 -14.37
C GLN A 86 -9.27 9.44 -13.67
N MET A 87 -8.56 9.51 -12.54
CA MET A 87 -8.43 10.73 -11.75
C MET A 87 -7.25 11.63 -12.17
N LEU A 88 -6.30 11.10 -12.92
CA LEU A 88 -5.06 11.76 -13.38
C LEU A 88 -5.24 12.36 -14.76
#